data_AF-K2S9E2-F1
#
_entry.id   AF-K2S9E2-F1
#
_cell.length_a   1.000
_cell.length_b   1.000
_cell.length_c   1.000
_cell.angle_alpha   90.00
_cell.angle_beta   90.00
_cell.angle_gamma   90.00
#
_symmetry.space_group_name_H-M   'P 1'
#
loop_
_entity.id
_entity.type
_entity.pdbx_description
1 polymer ?
#
loop_
_entity_poly.entity_id
_entity_poly.type
_entity_poly.pdbx_seq_one_letter_code
_entity_poly.pdbx_strand_id
1 'polypeptide(L)'
;MRDRKVLNSIVHPAVRREMYKQMLWAYLRGHWAVVLDIPLLFESGWERYCGTIMVVAVKDPEVQMQRLMARDPHLSEEDAKNRVLSQGDVREKAERVQRRGEGASVVIWNDGDKEELEKQVSKAMADIKSRSPQWWAWLQLFCPPLAAVTAFLSFWRMRRVQLQWEREKAQEKAKL
;
A
#
# COMPACT_ATOMS: atom_id res chain seq x y z
N MET A 1 11.72 -5.66 -23.70
CA MET A 1 10.56 -6.00 -22.83
C MET A 1 10.55 -7.44 -22.31
N ARG A 2 11.15 -8.44 -22.99
CA ARG A 2 11.25 -9.83 -22.48
C ARG A 2 12.15 -9.97 -21.25
N ASP A 3 13.26 -9.23 -21.18
CA ASP A 3 14.22 -9.36 -20.08
C ASP A 3 13.73 -8.78 -18.74
N ARG A 4 12.91 -7.72 -18.74
CA ARG A 4 12.32 -7.20 -17.49
C ARG A 4 11.35 -8.20 -16.87
N LYS A 5 10.60 -8.97 -17.66
CA LYS A 5 9.65 -9.96 -17.13
C LYS A 5 10.38 -11.14 -16.49
N VAL A 6 11.48 -11.59 -17.09
CA VAL A 6 12.32 -12.68 -16.56
C VAL A 6 13.10 -12.25 -15.32
N LEU A 7 13.66 -11.03 -15.32
CA LEU A 7 14.33 -10.49 -14.14
C LEU A 7 13.32 -10.27 -12.99
N ASN A 8 12.15 -9.71 -13.29
CA ASN A 8 11.08 -9.54 -12.30
C ASN A 8 10.59 -10.89 -11.76
N SER A 9 10.49 -11.94 -12.58
CA SER A 9 10.03 -13.25 -12.11
C SER A 9 11.02 -13.94 -11.15
N ILE A 10 12.30 -13.59 -11.20
CA ILE A 10 13.33 -14.09 -10.28
C ILE A 10 13.45 -13.19 -9.04
N VAL A 11 13.38 -11.87 -9.21
CA VAL A 11 13.53 -10.90 -8.13
C VAL A 11 12.30 -10.87 -7.22
N HIS A 12 11.07 -10.97 -7.76
CA HIS A 12 9.86 -10.89 -6.95
C HIS A 12 9.76 -11.98 -5.86
N PRO A 13 10.08 -13.26 -6.12
CA PRO A 13 10.13 -14.29 -5.08
C PRO A 13 11.15 -13.98 -3.97
N ALA A 14 12.35 -13.52 -4.34
CA ALA A 14 13.41 -13.20 -3.38
C ALA A 14 13.02 -12.01 -2.49
N VAL A 15 12.52 -10.93 -3.10
CA VAL A 15 12.02 -9.75 -2.37
C VAL A 15 10.85 -10.14 -1.47
N ARG A 16 9.93 -10.98 -1.95
CA ARG A 16 8.81 -11.48 -1.13
C ARG A 16 9.30 -12.25 0.09
N ARG A 17 10.25 -13.15 -0.10
CA ARG A 17 10.82 -13.95 0.98
C ARG A 17 11.48 -13.05 2.05
N GLU A 18 12.26 -12.05 1.64
CA GLU A 18 12.89 -11.13 2.58
C GLU A 18 11.87 -10.25 3.31
N MET A 19 10.83 -9.76 2.62
CA MET A 19 9.75 -9.02 3.27
C MET A 19 9.02 -9.86 4.32
N TYR A 20 8.67 -11.13 4.00
CA TYR A 20 8.06 -12.04 4.97
C TYR A 20 8.97 -12.31 6.16
N LYS A 21 10.26 -12.52 5.90
CA LYS A 21 11.26 -12.72 6.95
C LYS A 21 11.33 -11.52 7.87
N GLN A 22 11.41 -10.30 7.34
CA GLN A 22 11.43 -9.07 8.15
C GLN A 22 10.14 -8.88 8.96
N MET A 23 8.98 -9.15 8.35
CA MET A 23 7.69 -9.09 9.05
C MET A 23 7.61 -10.10 10.20
N LEU A 24 8.08 -11.34 9.98
CA LEU A 24 8.13 -12.37 11.03
C LEU A 24 9.11 -11.99 12.14
N TRP A 25 10.29 -11.47 11.80
CA TRP A 25 11.26 -10.97 12.78
C TRP A 25 10.70 -9.81 13.60
N ALA A 26 9.94 -8.91 12.97
CA ALA A 26 9.32 -7.80 13.66
C ALA A 26 8.21 -8.28 14.62
N TYR A 27 7.41 -9.25 14.20
CA TYR A 27 6.43 -9.93 15.04
C TYR A 27 7.10 -10.59 16.25
N LEU A 28 8.17 -11.37 16.06
CA LEU A 28 8.89 -12.04 17.15
C LEU A 28 9.54 -11.07 18.14
N ARG A 29 9.91 -9.87 17.69
CA ARG A 29 10.42 -8.79 18.55
C ARG A 29 9.32 -8.02 19.29
N GLY A 30 8.05 -8.36 19.07
CA GLY A 30 6.92 -7.69 19.70
C GLY A 30 6.68 -6.27 19.20
N HIS A 31 7.12 -5.94 17.98
CA HIS A 31 6.79 -4.65 17.39
C HIS A 31 5.27 -4.52 17.19
N TRP A 32 4.74 -3.36 17.56
CA TRP A 32 3.31 -3.06 17.46
C TRP A 32 2.81 -2.98 16.01
N ALA A 33 3.65 -2.49 15.09
CA ALA A 33 3.30 -2.34 13.68
C ALA A 33 4.55 -2.44 12.78
N VAL A 34 4.33 -2.79 11.52
CA VAL A 34 5.33 -2.79 10.45
C VAL A 34 4.78 -1.96 9.30
N VAL A 35 5.55 -0.97 8.85
CA VAL A 35 5.20 -0.13 7.70
C VAL A 35 5.90 -0.70 6.48
N LEU A 36 5.12 -1.11 5.48
CA LEU A 36 5.62 -1.60 4.20
C LEU A 36 5.53 -0.48 3.16
N ASP A 37 6.67 0.09 2.77
CA ASP A 37 6.74 1.04 1.67
C ASP A 37 6.87 0.30 0.34
N ILE A 38 5.77 0.24 -0.42
CA ILE A 38 5.68 -0.53 -1.68
C ILE A 38 5.11 0.38 -2.78
N PRO A 39 5.94 0.92 -3.69
CA PRO A 39 5.48 1.81 -4.78
C PRO A 39 4.45 1.17 -5.71
N LEU A 40 4.58 -0.15 -5.94
CA LEU A 40 3.71 -0.95 -6.80
C LEU A 40 2.86 -1.94 -5.99
N LEU A 41 2.28 -1.46 -4.87
CA LEU A 41 1.52 -2.26 -3.90
C LEU A 41 0.41 -3.10 -4.56
N PHE A 42 -0.31 -2.51 -5.50
CA PHE A 42 -1.50 -3.10 -6.11
C PHE A 42 -1.14 -4.06 -7.24
N GLU A 43 -0.15 -3.70 -8.05
CA GLU A 43 0.35 -4.47 -9.19
C GLU A 43 1.07 -5.74 -8.73
N SER A 44 1.76 -5.66 -7.59
CA SER A 44 2.43 -6.79 -6.96
C SER A 44 1.52 -7.68 -6.11
N GLY A 45 0.28 -7.25 -5.87
CA GLY A 45 -0.73 -7.97 -5.09
C GLY A 45 -0.45 -8.03 -3.58
N TRP A 46 0.40 -7.14 -3.06
CA TRP A 46 0.77 -7.11 -1.63
C TRP A 46 -0.34 -6.56 -0.72
N GLU A 47 -1.30 -5.84 -1.30
CA GLU A 47 -2.42 -5.22 -0.61
C GLU A 47 -3.28 -6.21 0.23
N ARG A 48 -3.24 -7.51 -0.06
CA ARG A 48 -3.98 -8.55 0.68
C ARG A 48 -3.31 -8.94 2.00
N TYR A 49 -2.05 -8.60 2.17
CA TYR A 49 -1.27 -8.87 3.39
C TYR A 49 -1.24 -7.66 4.34
N CYS A 50 -1.78 -6.52 3.91
CA CYS A 50 -1.79 -5.28 4.68
C CYS A 50 -3.14 -5.11 5.37
N GLY A 51 -3.14 -4.96 6.70
CA GLY A 51 -4.36 -4.69 7.49
C GLY A 51 -4.91 -3.28 7.29
N THR A 52 -4.01 -2.31 7.09
CA THR A 52 -4.33 -0.92 6.75
C THR A 52 -3.45 -0.50 5.59
N ILE A 53 -4.03 0.20 4.61
CA ILE A 53 -3.30 0.77 3.48
C ILE A 53 -3.41 2.28 3.53
N MET A 54 -2.26 2.94 3.42
CA MET A 54 -2.15 4.38 3.31
C MET A 54 -1.67 4.73 1.90
N VAL A 55 -2.43 5.54 1.18
CA VAL A 55 -2.06 6.08 -0.13
C VAL A 55 -1.90 7.58 -0.01
N VAL A 56 -0.73 8.07 -0.43
CA VAL A 56 -0.48 9.49 -0.61
C VAL A 56 -0.85 9.84 -2.04
N ALA A 57 -1.89 10.65 -2.19
CA ALA A 57 -2.46 11.04 -3.46
C ALA A 57 -2.26 12.54 -3.73
N VAL A 58 -2.15 12.89 -5.01
CA VAL A 58 -2.16 14.29 -5.49
C VAL A 58 -3.34 14.38 -6.45
N LYS A 59 -4.18 15.41 -6.30
CA LYS A 59 -5.35 15.60 -7.17
C LYS A 59 -4.93 16.04 -8.55
N ASP A 60 -3.92 16.90 -8.62
CA ASP A 60 -3.42 17.48 -9.86
C ASP A 60 -2.21 16.69 -10.42
N PRO A 61 -2.36 16.01 -11.58
CA PRO A 61 -1.26 15.34 -12.25
C PRO A 61 -0.10 16.26 -12.63
N GLU A 62 -0.37 17.54 -12.90
CA GLU A 62 0.67 18.52 -13.24
C GLU A 62 1.57 18.79 -12.04
N VAL A 63 0.98 18.95 -10.84
CA VAL A 63 1.71 19.11 -9.58
C VAL A 63 2.55 17.87 -9.28
N GLN A 64 2.01 16.66 -9.53
CA GLN A 64 2.76 15.42 -9.40
C GLN A 64 3.99 15.39 -10.33
N MET A 65 3.82 15.81 -11.58
CA MET A 65 4.90 15.85 -12.57
C MET A 65 5.98 16.87 -12.20
N GLN A 66 5.58 18.09 -11.84
CA GLN A 66 6.50 19.15 -11.42
C GLN A 66 7.34 18.70 -10.23
N ARG A 67 6.72 18.09 -9.21
CA ARG A 67 7.44 17.59 -8.03
C ARG A 67 8.37 16.42 -8.36
N LEU A 68 7.97 15.53 -9.26
CA LEU A 68 8.82 14.43 -9.71
C LEU A 68 10.07 14.95 -10.43
N MET A 69 9.89 15.90 -11.34
CA MET A 69 11.01 16.52 -12.08
C MET A 69 11.91 17.35 -11.17
N ALA A 70 11.35 18.07 -10.19
CA ALA A 70 12.14 18.82 -9.21
C ALA A 70 12.98 17.91 -8.31
N ARG A 71 12.45 16.74 -7.94
CA ARG A 71 13.15 15.75 -7.11
C ARG A 71 14.23 14.99 -7.87
N ASP A 72 13.92 14.63 -9.11
CA ASP A 72 14.76 13.80 -9.97
C ASP A 72 15.18 14.59 -11.23
N PRO A 73 16.08 15.59 -11.10
CA PRO A 73 16.43 16.52 -12.19
C PRO A 73 17.10 15.85 -13.40
N HIS A 74 17.53 14.59 -13.24
CA HIS A 74 18.11 13.78 -14.33
C HIS A 74 17.06 13.10 -15.21
N LEU A 75 15.77 13.17 -14.87
CA LEU A 75 14.70 12.60 -15.69
C LEU A 75 14.31 13.53 -16.83
N SER A 76 14.21 12.97 -18.03
CA SER A 76 13.49 13.61 -19.11
C SER A 76 11.99 13.68 -18.77
N GLU A 77 11.28 14.64 -19.35
CA GLU A 77 9.82 14.75 -19.17
C GLU A 77 9.10 13.47 -19.66
N GLU A 78 9.59 12.86 -20.73
CA GLU A 78 9.06 11.59 -21.25
C GLU A 78 9.29 10.43 -20.27
N ASP A 79 10.46 10.33 -19.65
CA ASP A 79 10.73 9.29 -18.64
C ASP A 79 9.89 9.49 -17.38
N ALA A 80 9.69 10.74 -16.95
CA ALA A 80 8.83 11.08 -15.83
C ALA A 80 7.36 10.70 -16.12
N LYS A 81 6.85 11.03 -17.32
CA LYS A 81 5.52 10.59 -17.80
C LYS A 81 5.40 9.07 -17.84
N ASN A 82 6.37 8.37 -18.41
CA ASN A 82 6.37 6.92 -18.48
C ASN A 82 6.38 6.27 -17.09
N ARG A 83 7.09 6.85 -16.11
CA ARG A 83 7.07 6.40 -14.72
C ARG A 83 5.70 6.58 -14.08
N VAL A 84 5.09 7.75 -14.20
CA VAL A 84 3.74 8.01 -13.67
C VAL A 84 2.71 7.07 -14.29
N LEU A 85 2.74 6.91 -15.62
CA LEU A 85 1.85 5.97 -16.33
C LEU A 85 2.05 4.52 -15.89
N SER A 86 3.29 4.10 -15.64
CA SER A 86 3.58 2.74 -15.19
C SER A 86 3.07 2.43 -13.78
N GLN A 87 2.84 3.45 -12.97
CA GLN A 87 2.34 3.34 -11.61
C GLN A 87 0.81 3.39 -11.54
N GLY A 88 0.09 3.55 -12.66
CA GLY A 88 -1.37 3.67 -12.68
C GLY A 88 -1.88 4.99 -12.12
N ASP A 89 -3.19 5.24 -12.25
CA ASP A 89 -3.82 6.47 -11.77
C ASP A 89 -3.86 6.49 -10.23
N VAL A 90 -3.32 7.55 -9.65
CA VAL A 90 -3.32 7.81 -8.20
C VAL A 90 -4.75 7.89 -7.65
N ARG A 91 -5.70 8.40 -8.44
CA ARG A 91 -7.12 8.48 -8.07
C ARG A 91 -7.76 7.10 -8.00
N GLU A 92 -7.42 6.22 -8.94
CA GLU A 92 -7.88 4.83 -8.92
C GLU A 92 -7.35 4.11 -7.67
N LYS A 93 -6.08 4.35 -7.30
CA LYS A 93 -5.51 3.83 -6.04
C LYS A 93 -6.25 4.35 -4.81
N ALA A 94 -6.58 5.64 -4.77
CA ALA A 94 -7.34 6.24 -3.68
C ALA A 94 -8.73 5.61 -3.55
N GLU A 95 -9.45 5.44 -4.67
CA GLU A 95 -10.78 4.80 -4.69
C GLU A 95 -10.69 3.34 -4.20
N ARG A 96 -9.73 2.58 -4.72
CA ARG A 96 -9.49 1.18 -4.32
C ARG A 96 -9.22 1.04 -2.83
N VAL A 97 -8.48 1.99 -2.25
CA VAL A 97 -8.22 2.01 -0.80
C VAL A 97 -9.48 2.34 -0.03
N GLN A 98 -10.20 3.40 -0.41
CA GLN A 98 -11.42 3.83 0.27
C GLN A 98 -12.47 2.72 0.41
N ARG A 99 -12.59 1.82 -0.58
CA ARG A 99 -13.51 0.67 -0.53
C ARG A 99 -13.21 -0.38 0.55
N ARG A 100 -12.01 -0.38 1.16
CA ARG A 100 -11.67 -1.32 2.24
C ARG A 100 -12.41 -1.02 3.55
N GLY A 101 -13.04 0.16 3.62
CA GLY A 101 -13.85 0.61 4.74
C GLY A 101 -13.04 1.38 5.77
N GLU A 102 -13.75 1.99 6.70
CA GLU A 102 -13.16 2.73 7.82
C GLU A 102 -12.25 1.80 8.65
N GLY A 103 -11.04 2.28 9.00
CA GLY A 103 -10.04 1.47 9.73
C GLY A 103 -8.99 0.77 8.87
N ALA A 104 -9.32 0.40 7.63
CA ALA A 104 -8.41 -0.30 6.71
C ALA A 104 -7.85 0.60 5.59
N SER A 105 -8.28 1.87 5.57
CA SER A 105 -8.13 2.78 4.45
C SER A 105 -7.69 4.16 4.94
N VAL A 106 -6.58 4.67 4.41
CA VAL A 106 -6.12 6.03 4.66
C VAL A 106 -5.72 6.65 3.32
N VAL A 107 -6.33 7.77 2.95
CA VAL A 107 -5.92 8.57 1.80
C VAL A 107 -5.44 9.91 2.31
N ILE A 108 -4.20 10.25 1.99
CA ILE A 108 -3.55 11.51 2.36
C ILE A 108 -3.42 12.34 1.09
N TRP A 109 -4.01 13.53 1.07
CA TRP A 109 -3.96 14.42 -0.08
C TRP A 109 -2.78 15.38 0.07
N ASN A 110 -1.77 15.18 -0.76
CA ASN A 110 -0.52 15.94 -0.76
C ASN A 110 -0.59 17.10 -1.76
N ASP A 111 -1.69 17.86 -1.76
CA ASP A 111 -1.85 19.03 -2.63
C ASP A 111 -1.22 20.29 -2.02
N GLY A 112 -1.15 20.35 -0.67
CA GLY A 112 -0.62 21.48 0.09
C GLY A 112 0.89 21.44 0.32
N ASP A 113 1.31 22.08 1.41
CA ASP A 113 2.71 22.15 1.83
C ASP A 113 3.14 20.96 2.71
N LYS A 114 4.42 20.94 3.06
CA LYS A 114 5.01 19.87 3.88
C LYS A 114 4.42 19.82 5.29
N GLU A 115 4.08 20.97 5.88
CA GLU A 115 3.53 21.01 7.23
C GLU A 115 2.12 20.43 7.28
N GLU A 116 1.31 20.73 6.26
CA GLU A 116 -0.02 20.13 6.11
C GLU A 116 0.08 18.61 5.95
N LEU A 117 1.02 18.13 5.13
CA LEU A 117 1.28 16.70 4.97
C LEU A 117 1.68 16.05 6.30
N GLU A 118 2.59 16.66 7.05
CA GLU A 118 3.02 16.17 8.36
C GLU A 118 1.86 16.08 9.36
N LYS A 119 0.97 17.08 9.36
CA LYS A 119 -0.27 17.07 10.18
C LYS A 119 -1.21 15.94 9.77
N GLN A 120 -1.44 15.74 8.47
CA GLN A 120 -2.30 14.67 7.97
C GLN A 120 -1.75 13.28 8.32
N VAL A 121 -0.45 13.06 8.12
CA VAL A 121 0.23 11.80 8.48
C VAL A 121 0.16 11.56 9.99
N SER A 122 0.44 12.57 10.80
CA SER A 122 0.39 12.45 12.26
C SER A 122 -1.01 12.09 12.76
N LYS A 123 -2.04 12.72 12.19
CA LYS A 123 -3.45 12.41 12.49
C LYS A 123 -3.81 10.97 12.09
N ALA A 124 -3.39 10.53 10.90
CA ALA A 124 -3.62 9.16 10.45
C ALA A 124 -2.93 8.14 11.36
N MET A 125 -1.68 8.38 11.75
CA MET A 125 -0.95 7.50 12.66
C MET A 125 -1.58 7.44 14.05
N ALA A 126 -2.09 8.57 14.57
CA ALA A 126 -2.81 8.60 15.84
C ALA A 126 -4.11 7.76 15.78
N ASP A 127 -4.87 7.86 14.69
CA ASP A 127 -6.09 7.07 14.47
C ASP A 127 -5.80 5.57 14.31
N ILE A 128 -4.72 5.20 13.61
CA ILE A 128 -4.27 3.80 13.52
C ILE A 128 -3.87 3.27 14.90
N LYS A 129 -3.18 4.08 15.71
CA LYS A 129 -2.73 3.70 17.05
C LYS A 129 -3.88 3.55 18.04
N SER A 130 -4.93 4.36 17.93
CA SER A 130 -6.11 4.26 18.81
C SER A 130 -6.91 2.98 18.56
N ARG A 131 -6.92 2.49 17.31
CA ARG A 131 -7.63 1.27 16.89
C ARG A 131 -6.85 -0.01 17.13
N SER A 132 -5.53 0.07 17.27
CA SER A 132 -4.65 -1.08 17.48
C SER A 132 -3.88 -0.90 18.79
N PRO A 133 -4.43 -1.35 19.93
CA PRO A 133 -3.76 -1.18 21.21
C PRO A 133 -2.57 -2.15 21.35
N GLN A 134 -1.51 -1.70 22.04
CA GLN A 134 -0.26 -2.48 22.17
C GLN A 134 -0.45 -3.83 22.88
N TRP A 135 -1.38 -3.92 23.83
CA TRP A 135 -1.70 -5.18 24.51
C TRP A 135 -2.20 -6.25 23.54
N TRP A 136 -2.86 -5.86 22.45
CA TRP A 136 -3.34 -6.79 21.42
C TRP A 136 -2.17 -7.42 20.66
N ALA A 137 -1.15 -6.64 20.34
CA ALA A 137 0.08 -7.15 19.72
C ALA A 137 0.80 -8.14 20.65
N TRP A 138 0.81 -7.88 21.95
CA TRP A 138 1.41 -8.78 22.94
C TRP A 138 0.59 -10.06 23.09
N LEU A 139 -0.74 -9.97 23.12
CA LEU A 139 -1.61 -11.14 23.15
C LEU A 139 -1.39 -12.03 21.92
N GLN A 140 -1.26 -11.43 20.74
CA GLN A 140 -0.94 -12.16 19.51
C GLN A 140 0.44 -12.82 19.62
N LEU A 141 1.46 -12.11 20.13
CA LEU A 141 2.80 -12.66 20.35
C LEU A 141 2.80 -13.89 21.27
N PHE A 142 2.12 -13.79 22.42
CA PHE A 142 2.05 -14.88 23.41
C PHE A 142 1.07 -16.00 23.04
N CYS A 143 0.18 -15.78 22.06
CA CYS A 143 -0.74 -16.78 21.54
C CYS A 143 -0.61 -16.91 20.00
N PRO A 144 0.42 -17.62 19.50
CA PRO A 144 0.65 -17.80 18.06
C PRO A 144 -0.54 -18.38 17.27
N PRO A 145 -1.36 -19.32 17.80
CA PRO A 145 -2.56 -19.76 17.11
C PRO A 145 -3.57 -18.63 16.87
N LEU A 146 -3.75 -17.74 17.86
CA LEU A 146 -4.61 -16.56 17.72
C LEU A 146 -4.03 -15.59 16.69
N ALA A 147 -2.72 -15.37 16.68
CA ALA A 147 -2.04 -14.57 15.67
C ALA A 147 -2.27 -15.14 14.25
N ALA A 148 -2.17 -16.46 14.07
CA ALA A 148 -2.41 -17.12 12.79
C ALA A 148 -3.86 -16.98 12.33
N VAL A 149 -4.84 -17.17 13.21
CA VAL A 149 -6.27 -17.01 12.90
C VAL A 149 -6.57 -15.55 12.54
N THR A 150 -6.08 -14.58 13.31
CA THR A 150 -6.30 -13.15 13.05
C THR A 150 -5.66 -12.71 11.73
N ALA A 151 -4.44 -13.17 11.45
CA ALA A 151 -3.77 -12.94 10.16
C ALA A 151 -4.56 -13.56 9.00
N PHE A 152 -5.05 -14.79 9.16
CA PHE A 152 -5.86 -15.46 8.13
C PHE A 152 -7.17 -14.73 7.85
N LEU A 153 -7.90 -14.32 8.90
CA LEU A 153 -9.15 -13.57 8.75
C LEU A 153 -8.92 -12.22 8.08
N SER A 154 -7.85 -11.50 8.48
CA SER A 154 -7.45 -10.24 7.84
C SER A 154 -7.13 -10.46 6.37
N PHE A 155 -6.27 -11.44 6.05
CA PHE A 155 -5.93 -11.79 4.68
C PHE A 155 -7.17 -12.14 3.85
N TRP A 156 -8.08 -12.96 4.39
CA TRP A 156 -9.27 -13.38 3.67
C TRP A 156 -10.24 -12.21 3.44
N ARG A 157 -10.40 -11.31 4.41
CA ARG A 157 -11.17 -10.07 4.25
C ARG A 157 -10.56 -9.20 3.15
N MET A 158 -9.25 -8.93 3.21
CA MET A 158 -8.57 -8.06 2.24
C MET A 158 -8.56 -8.67 0.83
N ARG A 159 -8.40 -10.00 0.74
CA ARG A 159 -8.49 -10.73 -0.53
C ARG A 159 -9.90 -10.65 -1.13
N ARG A 160 -10.96 -10.71 -0.32
CA ARG A 160 -12.34 -10.56 -0.82
C ARG A 160 -12.58 -9.17 -1.38
N VAL A 161 -12.14 -8.12 -0.68
CA VAL A 161 -12.24 -6.73 -1.17
C VAL A 161 -11.46 -6.55 -2.48
N GLN A 162 -10.23 -7.08 -2.55
CA GLN A 162 -9.44 -7.08 -3.78
C GLN A 162 -10.18 -7.75 -4.95
N LEU A 163 -10.74 -8.94 -4.75
CA LEU A 163 -11.44 -9.67 -5.81
C LEU A 163 -12.73 -8.97 -6.26
N GLN A 164 -13.42 -8.29 -5.35
CA GLN A 164 -14.60 -7.48 -5.70
C GLN A 164 -14.20 -6.33 -6.63
N TRP A 165 -13.16 -5.59 -6.28
CA TRP A 165 -12.62 -4.51 -7.11
C TRP A 165 -12.24 -5.00 -8.52
N GLU A 166 -11.49 -6.11 -8.59
CA GLU A 166 -11.06 -6.69 -9.87
C GLU A 166 -12.26 -7.12 -10.74
N ARG A 167 -13.31 -7.67 -10.14
CA ARG A 167 -14.55 -8.05 -10.85
C ARG A 167 -15.30 -6.84 -11.39
N GLU A 168 -15.45 -5.80 -10.59
CA GLU A 168 -16.14 -4.56 -11.00
C GLU A 168 -15.39 -3.88 -12.16
N LYS A 169 -14.07 -3.75 -12.06
CA LYS A 169 -13.26 -3.19 -13.15
C LYS A 169 -13.30 -4.05 -14.42
N ALA A 170 -13.39 -5.37 -14.29
CA ALA A 170 -13.59 -6.24 -15.43
C ALA A 170 -14.98 -6.03 -16.08
N GLN A 171 -16.03 -5.82 -15.27
CA GLN A 171 -17.38 -5.55 -15.76
C GLN A 171 -17.51 -4.16 -16.40
N GLU A 172 -16.88 -3.13 -15.84
CA GLU A 172 -16.83 -1.79 -16.43
C GLU A 172 -16.17 -1.84 -17.81
N LYS A 173 -15.03 -2.52 -17.94
CA LYS A 173 -14.33 -2.70 -19.21
C LYS A 173 -15.12 -3.51 -20.23
N ALA A 174 -15.95 -4.45 -19.78
CA ALA A 174 -16.80 -5.26 -20.67
C ALA A 174 -18.04 -4.51 -21.18
N LYS A 175 -18.39 -3.36 -20.56
CA LYS A 175 -19.52 -2.51 -20.97
C LYS A 175 -19.12 -1.37 -21.92
N LEU A 176 -17.81 -1.14 -22.09
CA LEU A 176 -17.21 -0.16 -23.01
C LEU A 176 -16.89 -0.81 -24.35
#